data_AF-A0A6A7SKU7-F1
#
_entry.id   AF-A0A6A7SKU7-F1
#
_cell.length_a   1.000
_cell.length_b   1.000
_cell.length_c   1.000
_cell.angle_alpha   90.00
_cell.angle_beta   90.00
_cell.angle_gamma   90.00
#
_symmetry.space_group_name_H-M   'P 1'
#
loop_
_entity.id
_entity.type
_entity.pdbx_description
1 polymer ?
#
loop_
_entity_poly.entity_id
_entity_poly.type
_entity_poly.pdbx_seq_one_letter_code
_entity_poly.pdbx_strand_id
1 'polypeptide(L)'
;MHRCITHLRGEGDTRRLCHLLGVSRSGYYAAHRRAQRPRARCAAGARLERAFAASGRTYGSRRLAKALQADGVAVGRHRARTLMRERGLRPVWRRRFVVTTQRDQHVTVADNHLDRQFDPSGPDQAWASDITYSVPGVQGEHGSSNGPRVYLEY
;
A
#
# COMPACT_ATOMS: atom_id res chain seq x y z
N MET A 1 -13.80 -32.24 17.15
CA MET A 1 -13.01 -33.13 18.01
C MET A 1 -12.40 -32.41 19.22
N HIS A 2 -11.29 -31.67 19.12
CA HIS A 2 -10.64 -31.11 20.32
C HIS A 2 -11.47 -30.10 21.12
N ARG A 3 -12.33 -29.31 20.47
CA ARG A 3 -13.22 -28.35 21.16
C ARG A 3 -14.24 -29.02 22.08
N CYS A 4 -14.77 -30.17 21.68
CA CYS A 4 -15.75 -30.93 22.47
C CYS A 4 -15.12 -31.44 23.77
N ILE A 5 -13.87 -31.92 23.71
CA ILE A 5 -13.09 -32.34 24.89
C ILE A 5 -12.85 -31.14 25.83
N THR A 6 -12.56 -29.95 25.29
CA THR A 6 -12.36 -28.76 26.12
C THR A 6 -13.63 -28.34 26.87
N HIS A 7 -14.81 -28.45 26.24
CA HIS A 7 -16.08 -28.12 26.87
C HIS A 7 -16.47 -29.11 27.97
N LEU A 8 -16.28 -30.42 27.73
CA LEU A 8 -16.70 -31.49 28.65
C LEU A 8 -15.66 -31.79 29.76
N ARG A 9 -14.50 -31.14 29.75
CA ARG A 9 -13.43 -31.35 30.75
C ARG A 9 -13.87 -31.07 32.19
N GLY A 10 -14.86 -30.20 32.40
CA GLY A 10 -15.40 -29.90 33.73
C GLY A 10 -16.29 -31.01 34.30
N GLU A 11 -16.81 -31.88 33.44
CA GLU A 11 -17.82 -32.90 33.78
C GLU A 11 -17.24 -34.32 33.79
N GLY A 12 -16.03 -34.52 33.28
CA GLY A 12 -15.43 -35.86 33.20
C GLY A 12 -13.92 -35.90 33.00
N ASP A 13 -13.35 -37.08 33.21
CA ASP A 13 -11.92 -37.31 33.02
C ASP A 13 -11.50 -37.14 31.55
N THR A 14 -10.52 -36.27 31.32
CA THR A 14 -9.96 -35.97 30.00
C THR A 14 -9.47 -37.23 29.29
N ARG A 15 -8.98 -38.24 30.03
CA ARG A 15 -8.54 -39.52 29.46
C ARG A 15 -9.71 -40.30 28.85
N ARG A 16 -10.85 -40.38 29.54
CA ARG A 16 -12.07 -41.03 29.03
C ARG A 16 -12.63 -40.31 27.82
N LEU A 17 -12.69 -38.97 27.87
CA LEU A 17 -13.17 -38.15 26.75
C LEU A 17 -12.30 -38.32 25.50
N CYS A 18 -10.97 -38.36 25.67
CA CYS A 18 -10.05 -38.63 24.57
C CYS A 18 -10.28 -40.01 23.94
N HIS A 19 -10.47 -41.04 24.78
CA HIS A 19 -10.72 -42.40 24.32
C HIS A 19 -12.06 -42.52 23.58
N LEU A 20 -13.13 -41.94 24.12
CA LEU A 20 -14.48 -41.96 23.54
C LEU A 20 -14.50 -41.31 22.14
N LEU A 21 -13.74 -40.23 21.96
CA LEU A 21 -13.68 -39.46 20.72
C LEU A 21 -12.55 -39.92 19.77
N GLY A 22 -11.82 -40.99 20.10
CA GLY A 22 -10.74 -41.51 19.26
C GLY A 22 -9.57 -40.54 19.07
N VAL A 23 -9.30 -39.65 20.04
CA VAL A 23 -8.21 -38.67 19.98
C VAL A 23 -7.11 -39.07 20.95
N SER A 24 -5.84 -38.98 20.53
CA SER A 24 -4.74 -39.17 21.47
C SER A 24 -4.65 -38.03 22.49
N ARG A 25 -4.36 -38.37 23.76
CA ARG A 25 -4.15 -37.37 24.82
C ARG A 25 -3.10 -36.33 24.45
N SER A 26 -1.99 -36.77 23.87
CA SER A 26 -0.91 -35.88 23.42
C SER A 26 -1.37 -34.93 22.30
N GLY A 27 -2.17 -35.42 21.36
CA GLY A 27 -2.79 -34.63 20.31
C GLY A 27 -3.75 -33.56 20.85
N TYR A 28 -4.59 -33.94 21.81
CA TYR A 28 -5.48 -33.01 22.52
C TYR A 28 -4.70 -31.89 23.20
N TYR A 29 -3.73 -32.21 24.07
CA TYR A 29 -2.95 -31.19 24.79
C TYR A 29 -2.13 -30.32 23.83
N ALA A 30 -1.58 -30.87 22.75
CA ALA A 30 -0.87 -30.10 21.74
C ALA A 30 -1.79 -29.13 20.98
N ALA A 31 -3.02 -29.54 20.66
CA ALA A 31 -4.01 -28.67 20.04
C ALA A 31 -4.54 -27.62 21.01
N HIS A 32 -4.82 -28.00 22.25
CA HIS A 32 -5.24 -27.10 23.32
C HIS A 32 -4.20 -26.00 23.57
N ARG A 33 -2.93 -26.36 23.70
CA ARG A 33 -1.82 -25.41 23.83
C ARG A 33 -1.71 -24.47 22.62
N ARG A 34 -1.94 -24.96 21.39
CA ARG A 34 -1.96 -24.12 20.18
C ARG A 34 -3.16 -23.15 20.16
N ALA A 35 -4.30 -23.57 20.69
CA ALA A 35 -5.51 -22.75 20.76
C ALA A 35 -5.40 -21.65 21.83
N GLN A 36 -4.74 -21.93 22.96
CA GLN A 36 -4.53 -20.97 24.05
C GLN A 36 -3.42 -19.96 23.79
N ARG A 37 -2.47 -20.25 22.89
CA ARG A 37 -1.44 -19.27 22.53
C ARG A 37 -2.10 -18.04 21.92
N PRO A 38 -1.90 -16.83 22.47
CA PRO A 38 -2.40 -15.61 21.86
C PRO A 38 -1.88 -15.58 20.43
N ARG A 39 -2.81 -15.38 19.50
CA ARG A 39 -2.48 -15.28 18.08
C ARG A 39 -1.58 -14.05 17.92
N ALA A 40 -0.25 -14.25 17.90
CA ALA A 40 0.72 -13.21 17.54
C ALA A 40 0.37 -12.55 16.18
N ARG A 41 -0.43 -13.27 15.37
CA ARG A 41 -1.17 -12.81 14.19
C ARG A 41 -1.97 -11.51 14.37
N CYS A 42 -2.64 -11.30 15.51
CA CYS A 42 -3.50 -10.14 15.71
C CYS A 42 -2.68 -8.88 15.98
N ALA A 43 -1.74 -8.94 16.93
CA ALA A 43 -0.88 -7.80 17.27
C ALA A 43 0.04 -7.39 16.11
N ALA A 44 0.68 -8.36 15.43
CA ALA A 44 1.50 -8.08 14.26
C ALA A 44 0.67 -7.53 13.09
N GLY A 45 -0.60 -7.93 13.00
CA GLY A 45 -1.54 -7.45 12.00
C GLY A 45 -1.87 -5.98 12.13
N ALA A 46 -2.29 -5.55 13.32
CA ALA A 46 -2.62 -4.15 13.59
C ALA A 46 -1.41 -3.23 13.41
N ARG A 47 -0.21 -3.68 13.82
CA ARG A 47 1.05 -2.97 13.56
C ARG A 47 1.35 -2.88 12.05
N LEU A 48 1.10 -3.95 11.30
CA LEU A 48 1.31 -3.98 9.86
C LEU A 48 0.37 -3.02 9.12
N GLU A 49 -0.90 -2.94 9.52
CA GLU A 49 -1.87 -1.99 8.95
C GLU A 49 -1.48 -0.55 9.24
N ARG A 50 -1.06 -0.23 10.48
CA ARG A 50 -0.54 1.10 10.84
C ARG A 50 0.69 1.47 10.02
N ALA A 51 1.68 0.58 9.93
CA ALA A 51 2.87 0.81 9.12
C ALA A 51 2.55 0.99 7.62
N PHE A 52 1.57 0.25 7.11
CA PHE A 52 1.11 0.37 5.73
C PHE A 52 0.42 1.72 5.48
N ALA A 53 -0.48 2.14 6.37
CA ALA A 53 -1.13 3.45 6.30
C ALA A 53 -0.11 4.60 6.40
N ALA A 54 0.81 4.54 7.35
CA ALA A 54 1.87 5.55 7.52
C ALA A 54 2.77 5.68 6.28
N SER A 55 2.96 4.59 5.52
CA SER A 55 3.71 4.63 4.26
C SER A 55 2.96 5.24 3.06
N GLY A 56 1.75 5.77 3.28
CA GLY A 56 0.87 6.20 2.19
C GLY A 56 0.45 5.03 1.28
N ARG A 57 0.34 3.83 1.86
CA ARG A 57 0.00 2.58 1.15
C ARG A 57 1.03 2.17 0.07
N THR A 58 2.26 2.67 0.13
CA THR A 58 3.29 2.36 -0.89
C THR A 58 4.14 1.14 -0.55
N TYR A 59 4.21 0.75 0.72
CA TYR A 59 5.12 -0.30 1.16
C TYR A 59 4.59 -1.70 0.86
N GLY A 60 5.40 -2.50 0.16
CA GLY A 60 5.19 -3.93 -0.01
C GLY A 60 5.79 -4.76 1.14
N SER A 61 5.65 -6.09 1.05
CA SER A 61 5.99 -7.02 2.14
C SER A 61 7.45 -6.94 2.63
N ARG A 62 8.39 -6.54 1.78
CA ARG A 62 9.80 -6.35 2.14
C ARG A 62 10.01 -5.14 3.06
N ARG A 63 9.45 -3.98 2.69
CA ARG A 63 9.58 -2.75 3.48
C ARG A 63 8.76 -2.81 4.76
N LEU A 64 7.56 -3.41 4.69
CA LEU A 64 6.75 -3.66 5.88
C LEU A 64 7.43 -4.60 6.87
N ALA A 65 8.11 -5.66 6.41
CA ALA A 65 8.87 -6.53 7.31
C ALA A 65 9.98 -5.76 8.04
N LYS A 66 10.73 -4.90 7.33
CA LYS A 66 11.75 -4.04 7.96
C LYS A 66 11.15 -3.04 8.96
N ALA A 67 10.05 -2.37 8.59
CA ALA A 67 9.36 -1.44 9.48
C ALA A 67 8.87 -2.14 10.76
N LEU A 68 8.29 -3.32 10.62
CA LEU A 68 7.86 -4.13 11.77
C LEU A 68 9.03 -4.57 12.64
N GLN A 69 10.17 -4.92 12.05
CA GLN A 69 11.38 -5.27 12.79
C GLN A 69 11.93 -4.07 13.57
N ALA A 70 11.91 -2.87 12.98
CA ALA A 70 12.27 -1.63 13.67
C ALA A 70 11.32 -1.34 14.86
N ASP A 71 10.03 -1.69 14.73
CA ASP A 71 9.04 -1.60 15.80
C ASP A 71 9.10 -2.78 16.81
N GLY A 72 10.19 -3.57 16.80
CA GLY A 72 10.40 -4.70 17.72
C GLY A 72 9.58 -5.95 17.42
N VAL A 73 8.97 -6.05 16.23
CA VAL A 73 8.20 -7.22 15.79
C VAL A 73 9.05 -8.08 14.86
N ALA A 74 9.48 -9.25 15.33
CA ALA A 74 10.22 -10.21 14.53
C ALA A 74 9.32 -10.88 13.46
N VAL A 75 9.14 -10.22 12.30
CA VAL A 75 8.36 -10.73 11.16
C VAL A 75 9.23 -10.75 9.91
N GLY A 76 9.41 -11.94 9.33
CA GLY A 76 10.09 -12.10 8.04
C GLY A 76 9.22 -11.72 6.83
N ARG A 77 9.84 -11.53 5.66
CA ARG A 77 9.17 -11.09 4.42
C ARG A 77 7.98 -11.97 3.98
N HIS A 78 8.08 -13.29 4.17
CA HIS A 78 7.03 -14.24 3.77
C HIS A 78 5.83 -14.11 4.70
N ARG A 79 6.10 -13.93 5.99
CA ARG A 79 5.07 -13.73 6.99
C ARG A 79 4.35 -12.41 6.80
N ALA A 80 5.08 -11.33 6.54
CA ALA A 80 4.49 -10.04 6.16
C ALA A 80 3.60 -10.17 4.91
N ARG A 81 4.05 -10.90 3.88
CA ARG A 81 3.25 -11.15 2.67
C ARG A 81 1.95 -11.89 2.98
N THR A 82 2.00 -12.93 3.81
CA THR A 82 0.79 -13.65 4.24
C THR A 82 -0.16 -12.72 4.99
N LEU A 83 0.36 -11.92 5.93
CA LEU A 83 -0.45 -10.97 6.69
C LEU A 83 -1.09 -9.89 5.80
N MET A 84 -0.37 -9.40 4.79
CA MET A 84 -0.93 -8.49 3.78
C MET A 84 -2.07 -9.14 3.00
N ARG A 85 -1.89 -10.38 2.53
CA ARG A 85 -2.93 -11.12 1.79
C ARG A 85 -4.16 -11.39 2.64
N GLU A 86 -3.96 -11.86 3.88
CA GLU A 86 -5.04 -12.09 4.86
C GLU A 86 -5.86 -10.82 5.14
N ARG A 87 -5.28 -9.63 4.91
CA ARG A 87 -5.89 -8.31 5.16
C ARG A 87 -6.24 -7.52 3.89
N GLY A 88 -6.08 -8.11 2.72
CA GLY A 88 -6.35 -7.42 1.45
C GLY A 88 -5.44 -6.21 1.16
N LEU A 89 -4.28 -6.09 1.80
CA LEU A 89 -3.38 -4.94 1.63
C LEU A 89 -2.58 -5.07 0.34
N ARG A 90 -2.77 -4.11 -0.56
CA ARG A 90 -2.09 -4.03 -1.85
C ARG A 90 -1.36 -2.70 -1.97
N PRO A 91 -0.03 -2.70 -2.16
CA PRO A 91 0.71 -1.46 -2.29
C PRO A 91 0.28 -0.72 -3.55
N VAL A 92 0.11 0.59 -3.41
CA VAL A 92 -0.24 1.51 -4.50
C VAL A 92 1.01 2.24 -4.94
N TRP A 93 1.23 2.28 -6.24
CA TRP A 93 2.30 3.09 -6.82
C TRP A 93 1.80 4.53 -6.98
N ARG A 94 2.47 5.50 -6.37
CA ARG A 94 2.19 6.91 -6.62
C ARG A 94 2.97 7.34 -7.85
N ARG A 95 2.28 7.93 -8.83
CA ARG A 95 2.94 8.62 -9.94
C ARG A 95 3.89 9.66 -9.36
N ARG A 96 5.09 9.74 -9.91
CA ARG A 96 6.06 10.79 -9.57
C ARG A 96 5.39 12.14 -9.88
N PHE A 97 5.32 13.01 -8.89
CA PHE A 97 4.92 14.40 -9.15
C PHE A 97 6.04 15.06 -9.96
N VAL A 98 5.68 15.56 -11.14
CA VAL A 98 6.59 16.23 -12.06
C VAL A 98 6.22 17.70 -12.04
N VAL A 99 7.04 18.51 -11.39
CA VAL A 99 6.93 19.97 -11.46
C VAL A 99 7.39 20.41 -12.85
N THR A 100 6.47 20.60 -13.79
CA THR A 100 6.85 21.00 -15.17
C THR A 100 7.50 22.37 -15.20
N THR A 101 7.08 23.27 -14.30
CA THR A 101 7.51 24.66 -14.27
C THR A 101 8.07 25.00 -12.89
N GLN A 102 9.36 25.28 -12.80
CA GLN A 102 9.92 25.96 -11.64
C GLN A 102 9.80 27.45 -11.89
N ARG A 103 8.93 28.11 -11.11
CA ARG A 103 8.73 29.56 -11.20
C ARG A 103 9.97 30.27 -10.64
N ASP A 104 10.54 31.18 -11.42
CA ASP A 104 11.48 32.16 -10.88
C ASP A 104 10.71 33.14 -9.98
N GLN A 105 11.15 33.23 -8.73
CA GLN A 105 10.54 34.07 -7.70
C GLN A 105 10.85 35.56 -7.92
N HIS A 106 11.86 35.88 -8.72
CA HIS A 106 12.27 37.25 -9.04
C HIS A 106 11.53 37.83 -10.25
N VAL A 107 10.77 37.01 -10.97
CA VAL A 107 10.00 37.46 -12.14
C VAL A 107 8.56 37.78 -11.73
N THR A 108 8.14 39.02 -12.04
CA THR A 108 6.75 39.46 -11.91
C THR A 108 5.87 38.62 -12.85
N VAL A 109 4.80 38.04 -12.32
CA VAL A 109 3.85 37.26 -13.12
C VAL A 109 3.13 38.23 -14.05
N ALA A 110 3.13 37.93 -15.36
CA ALA A 110 2.31 38.67 -16.31
C ALA A 110 0.82 38.56 -15.92
N ASP A 111 0.08 39.64 -16.08
CA ASP A 111 -1.34 39.67 -15.72
C ASP A 111 -2.13 38.65 -16.53
N ASN A 112 -2.96 37.86 -15.85
CA ASN A 112 -3.85 36.91 -16.49
C ASN A 112 -5.09 37.63 -17.05
N HIS A 113 -4.95 38.22 -18.24
CA HIS A 113 -6.02 39.00 -18.87
C HIS A 113 -7.30 38.20 -19.17
N LEU A 114 -7.19 36.87 -19.33
CA LEU A 114 -8.34 36.03 -19.62
C LEU A 114 -9.09 35.61 -18.36
N ASP A 115 -8.41 35.41 -17.23
CA ASP A 115 -8.99 34.93 -15.97
C ASP A 115 -10.05 33.81 -16.11
N ARG A 116 -9.80 32.85 -17.02
CA ARG A 116 -10.70 31.74 -17.37
C ARG A 116 -12.03 32.13 -18.03
N GLN A 117 -12.13 33.35 -18.56
CA GLN A 117 -13.24 33.83 -19.39
C GLN A 117 -12.91 33.53 -20.86
N PHE A 118 -13.54 32.49 -21.40
CA PHE A 118 -13.30 32.01 -22.77
C PHE A 118 -14.43 32.38 -23.75
N ASP A 119 -15.14 33.47 -23.48
CA ASP A 119 -16.28 33.94 -24.29
C ASP A 119 -16.01 35.36 -24.84
N PRO A 120 -15.15 35.50 -25.87
CA PRO A 120 -14.88 36.79 -26.48
C PRO A 120 -16.06 37.27 -27.32
N SER A 121 -16.33 38.58 -27.25
CA SER A 121 -17.42 39.25 -27.98
C SER A 121 -17.26 39.26 -29.51
N GLY A 122 -16.08 38.90 -30.03
CA GLY A 122 -15.77 38.87 -31.46
C GLY A 122 -14.49 38.09 -31.76
N PRO A 123 -14.21 37.83 -33.05
CA PRO A 123 -12.97 37.17 -33.48
C PRO A 123 -11.73 37.99 -33.11
N ASP A 124 -10.58 37.33 -33.01
CA ASP A 124 -9.25 37.92 -32.77
C ASP A 124 -9.06 38.66 -31.42
N GLN A 125 -9.95 38.46 -30.45
CA GLN A 125 -9.86 39.10 -29.13
C GLN A 125 -9.07 38.29 -28.09
N ALA A 126 -8.90 36.99 -28.31
CA ALA A 126 -8.16 36.09 -27.42
C ALA A 126 -7.43 35.03 -28.26
N TRP A 127 -6.13 34.91 -28.05
CA TRP A 127 -5.26 33.99 -28.78
C TRP A 127 -4.63 33.02 -27.80
N ALA A 128 -4.74 31.72 -28.07
CA ALA A 128 -4.10 30.67 -27.28
C ALA A 128 -3.17 29.88 -28.19
N SER A 129 -1.92 29.69 -27.73
CA SER A 129 -0.94 28.86 -28.43
C SER A 129 -0.34 27.86 -27.45
N ASP A 130 -0.19 26.61 -27.88
CA ASP A 130 0.63 25.63 -27.20
C ASP A 130 2.04 25.57 -27.82
N ILE A 131 3.04 25.26 -26.98
CA ILE A 131 4.39 24.98 -27.45
C ILE A 131 4.57 23.46 -27.43
N THR A 132 4.69 22.87 -28.62
CA THR A 132 5.04 21.46 -28.79
C THR A 132 6.54 21.35 -29.11
N TYR A 133 7.31 20.70 -28.23
CA TYR A 133 8.73 20.44 -28.46
C TYR A 133 8.93 19.22 -29.36
N SER A 134 9.50 19.42 -30.54
CA SER A 134 9.90 18.32 -31.43
C SER A 134 11.36 17.93 -31.18
N VAL A 135 11.62 16.67 -30.84
CA VAL A 135 12.97 16.12 -30.67
C VAL A 135 13.48 15.59 -32.03
N PRO A 136 14.60 16.09 -32.58
CA PRO A 136 15.16 15.57 -33.84
C PRO A 136 15.55 14.09 -33.69
N GLY A 137 15.09 13.23 -34.62
CA GLY A 137 15.46 11.81 -34.69
C GLY A 137 14.44 10.82 -34.13
N VAL A 138 13.30 11.28 -33.60
CA VAL A 138 12.15 10.42 -33.28
C VAL A 138 11.14 10.54 -34.41
N GLN A 139 11.13 9.56 -35.34
CA GLN A 139 10.05 9.45 -36.33
C GLN A 139 8.76 9.17 -35.56
N GLY A 140 7.86 10.15 -35.54
CA GLY A 140 6.63 10.10 -34.76
C GLY A 140 5.69 9.04 -35.30
N GLU A 141 5.59 7.91 -34.60
CA GLU A 141 4.33 7.19 -34.57
C GLU A 141 3.36 8.02 -33.73
N HIS A 142 2.25 8.39 -34.36
CA HIS A 142 1.14 9.07 -33.73
C HIS A 142 0.69 8.32 -32.47
N GLY A 143 0.75 8.99 -31.33
CA GLY A 143 0.04 8.55 -30.13
C GLY A 143 0.89 8.49 -28.87
N SER A 144 0.88 9.60 -28.12
CA SER A 144 0.86 9.62 -26.65
C SER A 144 1.93 8.77 -25.93
N SER A 145 3.04 9.39 -25.50
CA SER A 145 3.39 9.54 -24.07
C SER A 145 4.87 9.88 -23.83
N ASN A 146 5.09 10.90 -22.99
CA ASN A 146 6.21 11.07 -22.05
C ASN A 146 7.68 10.98 -22.56
N GLY A 147 8.32 12.14 -22.76
CA GLY A 147 9.76 12.37 -22.53
C GLY A 147 10.35 13.55 -23.30
N PRO A 148 11.60 14.01 -23.04
CA PRO A 148 12.32 14.23 -21.78
C PRO A 148 12.42 15.74 -21.41
N ARG A 149 12.85 16.05 -20.18
CA ARG A 149 13.07 17.43 -19.67
C ARG A 149 14.44 17.98 -20.09
N VAL A 150 14.47 19.20 -20.62
CA VAL A 150 15.69 20.04 -20.71
C VAL A 150 15.34 21.47 -20.29
N TYR A 151 16.16 22.06 -19.43
CA TYR A 151 16.00 23.42 -18.89
C TYR A 151 16.62 24.44 -19.84
N LEU A 152 15.94 25.57 -20.09
CA LEU A 152 16.54 26.74 -20.71
C LEU A 152 17.03 27.68 -19.60
N GLU A 153 18.32 27.95 -19.60
CA GLU A 153 18.92 29.09 -18.90
C GLU A 153 18.63 30.37 -19.69
N TYR A 154 18.15 31.39 -18.99
CA TYR A 154 18.42 32.80 -19.25
C TYR A 154 18.63 33.49 -17.90
#